data_AF-A0A356NLV7-F1
#
_entry.id   AF-A0A356NLV7-F1
#
_cell.length_a   1.000
_cell.length_b   1.000
_cell.length_c   1.000
_cell.angle_alpha   90.00
_cell.angle_beta   90.00
_cell.angle_gamma   90.00
#
_symmetry.space_group_name_H-M   'P 1'
#
loop_
_entity.id
_entity.type
_entity.pdbx_description
1 polymer ?
#
loop_
_entity_poly.entity_id
_entity_poly.type
_entity_poly.pdbx_seq_one_letter_code
_entity_poly.pdbx_strand_id
1 'polypeptide(L)'
;ANIKHMIIFSDGDPGAPSKTLLDELVKNKITVTTILIAGHAGPDTMQWIAKNGQGRFYEVQNPNMLPQIFMKEAAVILKSAIIETPFKPILNSSSEPVRGIAPEAYPQLLGYVGSSPKPRAEVPLVSDQGDPIFAHWQYGLGRAAAFTSDARSKWAASWITWDKYRQFWTQIARWSLRRVENSDFTTEVSVDKGVGSISVEALDIDGQFRNFLDLRAKVVSPTGESQDIRLEQTSPGRYEVKFPAREIGAYTVNLSEYEAGKSKAMQVIGASVNFSPEYLSSETNMHLLSQMAQEGRGTMIEPGNLAGNPFNRDRKRTFQARDLWPWLLMSAILFFPVDVGIRRIQLETEELKKAWEWIRRNLLFIGSKKQQVKRDEAMEALLSRRNAVRANRNTKKVPEPREDLFEVENKDPIVLDKTLKTEPELQHKAYQVDSEKETSMDPQEKDNDSMASRLLAAKRKNKPKS
;
A
#
# COMPACT_ATOMS: atom_id res chain seq x y z
N ALA A 1 22.82 32.68 -21.83
CA ALA A 1 24.05 32.15 -22.45
C ALA A 1 24.35 30.78 -21.84
N ASN A 2 24.52 29.73 -22.64
CA ASN A 2 24.83 28.39 -22.12
C ASN A 2 26.23 28.36 -21.51
N ILE A 3 26.32 28.17 -20.20
CA ILE A 3 27.60 27.94 -19.52
C ILE A 3 28.03 26.51 -19.81
N LYS A 4 29.23 26.35 -20.36
CA LYS A 4 29.84 25.05 -20.62
C LYS A 4 30.92 24.83 -19.57
N HIS A 5 30.89 23.69 -18.91
CA HIS A 5 31.85 23.33 -17.88
C HIS A 5 32.34 21.91 -18.15
N MET A 6 33.65 21.72 -18.16
CA MET A 6 34.32 20.47 -18.41
C MET A 6 34.94 19.95 -17.11
N ILE A 7 34.67 18.70 -16.76
CA ILE A 7 35.24 18.02 -15.60
C ILE A 7 36.13 16.87 -16.10
N ILE A 8 37.40 16.88 -15.73
CA ILE A 8 38.40 15.88 -16.13
C ILE A 8 38.72 14.99 -14.93
N PHE A 9 38.60 13.68 -15.10
CA PHE A 9 39.01 12.67 -14.12
C PHE A 9 40.28 11.95 -14.62
N SER A 10 41.31 11.85 -13.79
CA SER A 10 42.55 11.14 -14.14
C SER A 10 43.31 10.67 -12.90
N ASP A 11 44.19 9.68 -13.08
CA ASP A 11 45.16 9.12 -12.14
C ASP A 11 46.49 9.90 -12.07
N GLY A 12 46.57 11.05 -12.72
CA GLY A 12 47.69 11.99 -12.62
C GLY A 12 48.67 11.95 -13.78
N ASP A 13 48.50 11.05 -14.76
CA ASP A 13 49.34 10.97 -15.95
C ASP A 13 48.61 11.33 -17.28
N PRO A 14 47.80 12.41 -17.36
CA PRO A 14 47.34 12.89 -18.65
C PRO A 14 48.47 13.67 -19.34
N GLY A 15 48.68 13.41 -20.64
CA GLY A 15 49.50 14.28 -21.47
C GLY A 15 48.97 15.73 -21.42
N ALA A 16 49.84 16.69 -21.12
CA ALA A 16 49.44 18.09 -20.97
C ALA A 16 48.88 18.63 -22.32
N PRO A 17 47.67 19.21 -22.35
CA PRO A 17 47.15 19.86 -23.55
C PRO A 17 47.96 21.13 -23.85
N SER A 18 47.90 21.60 -25.09
CA SER A 18 48.55 22.87 -25.45
C SER A 18 47.90 24.03 -24.69
N LYS A 19 48.71 25.01 -24.27
CA LYS A 19 48.20 26.22 -23.62
C LYS A 19 47.20 26.97 -24.51
N THR A 20 47.45 26.98 -25.83
CA THR A 20 46.55 27.58 -26.82
C THR A 20 45.13 27.01 -26.77
N LEU A 21 44.99 25.70 -26.57
CA LEU A 21 43.68 25.06 -26.46
C LEU A 21 42.95 25.51 -25.19
N LEU A 22 43.64 25.61 -24.05
CA LEU A 22 43.03 26.09 -22.80
C LEU A 22 42.61 27.56 -22.92
N ASP A 23 43.42 28.39 -23.56
CA ASP A 23 43.08 29.80 -23.83
C ASP A 23 41.85 29.92 -24.76
N GLU A 24 41.73 29.05 -25.77
CA GLU A 24 40.55 28.96 -26.63
C GLU A 24 39.30 28.49 -25.88
N LEU A 25 39.42 27.52 -24.97
CA LEU A 25 38.31 27.07 -24.13
C LEU A 25 37.80 28.22 -23.25
N VAL A 26 38.70 28.94 -22.59
CA VAL A 26 38.36 30.11 -21.77
C VAL A 26 37.70 31.21 -22.61
N LYS A 27 38.24 31.50 -23.80
CA LYS A 27 37.64 32.48 -24.74
C LYS A 27 36.22 32.09 -25.15
N ASN A 28 35.96 30.79 -25.30
CA ASN A 28 34.63 30.24 -25.56
C ASN A 28 33.74 30.08 -24.30
N LYS A 29 34.16 30.65 -23.16
CA LYS A 29 33.46 30.58 -21.87
C LYS A 29 33.26 29.14 -21.37
N ILE A 30 34.25 28.28 -21.62
CA ILE A 30 34.31 26.91 -21.13
C ILE A 30 35.30 26.84 -19.98
N THR A 31 34.85 26.51 -18.78
CA THR A 31 35.72 26.33 -17.60
C THR A 31 36.11 24.86 -17.44
N VAL A 32 37.32 24.59 -16.95
CA VAL A 32 37.87 23.23 -16.82
C VAL A 32 38.27 22.94 -15.37
N THR A 33 37.59 21.99 -14.74
CA THR A 33 37.92 21.46 -13.40
C THR A 33 38.58 20.08 -13.54
N THR A 34 39.63 19.81 -12.77
CA THR A 34 40.37 18.53 -12.81
C THR A 34 40.28 17.83 -11.46
N ILE A 35 40.10 16.50 -11.51
CA ILE A 35 39.93 15.63 -10.34
C ILE A 35 40.95 14.49 -10.43
N LEU A 36 41.90 14.48 -9.52
CA LEU A 36 42.93 13.45 -9.39
C LEU A 36 42.42 12.32 -8.49
N ILE A 37 42.44 11.09 -9.01
CA ILE A 37 42.00 9.87 -8.30
C ILE A 37 43.19 8.93 -8.13
N ALA A 38 43.59 8.62 -6.90
CA ALA A 38 44.66 7.65 -6.62
C ALA A 38 45.97 7.94 -7.40
N GLY A 39 46.47 9.18 -7.28
CA GLY A 39 47.57 9.71 -8.07
C GLY A 39 48.83 8.85 -8.06
N HIS A 40 49.26 8.37 -9.22
CA HIS A 40 50.55 7.69 -9.41
C HIS A 40 51.64 8.63 -9.94
N ALA A 41 51.24 9.69 -10.66
CA ALA A 41 52.08 10.79 -11.09
C ALA A 41 51.70 12.08 -10.34
N GLY A 42 52.63 13.04 -10.27
CA GLY A 42 52.47 14.27 -9.50
C GLY A 42 51.28 15.14 -9.96
N PRO A 43 50.67 15.93 -9.06
CA PRO A 43 49.43 16.67 -9.35
C PRO A 43 49.64 17.89 -10.27
N ASP A 44 50.89 18.22 -10.60
CA ASP A 44 51.28 19.48 -11.23
C ASP A 44 50.59 19.73 -12.58
N THR A 45 50.52 18.70 -13.44
CA THR A 45 49.86 18.80 -14.75
C THR A 45 48.37 19.09 -14.60
N MET A 46 47.70 18.39 -13.69
CA MET A 46 46.26 18.55 -13.44
C MET A 46 45.94 19.89 -12.78
N GLN A 47 46.79 20.36 -11.85
CA GLN A 47 46.69 21.70 -11.26
C GLN A 47 46.90 22.79 -12.31
N TRP A 48 47.87 22.59 -13.21
CA TRP A 48 48.14 23.52 -14.31
C TRP A 48 46.95 23.61 -15.26
N ILE A 49 46.33 22.49 -15.65
CA ILE A 49 45.14 22.47 -16.51
C ILE A 49 43.99 23.25 -15.86
N ALA A 50 43.67 22.98 -14.59
CA ALA A 50 42.57 23.67 -13.89
C ALA A 50 42.82 25.18 -13.76
N LYS A 51 44.07 25.57 -13.45
CA LYS A 51 44.45 26.98 -13.30
C LYS A 51 44.31 27.75 -14.61
N ASN A 52 44.80 27.19 -15.72
CA ASN A 52 44.71 27.84 -17.03
C ASN A 52 43.30 27.76 -17.62
N GLY A 53 42.51 26.73 -17.28
CA GLY A 53 41.11 26.58 -17.67
C GLY A 53 40.10 27.31 -16.78
N GLN A 54 40.55 28.17 -15.86
CA GLN A 54 39.72 28.93 -14.89
C GLN A 54 38.74 28.06 -14.08
N GLY A 55 39.10 26.81 -13.76
CA GLY A 55 38.32 25.92 -12.90
C GLY A 55 39.04 25.58 -11.61
N ARG A 56 38.69 24.44 -11.01
CA ARG A 56 39.23 23.98 -9.73
C ARG A 56 40.01 22.68 -9.88
N PHE A 57 40.95 22.46 -8.96
CA PHE A 57 41.64 21.19 -8.82
C PHE A 57 41.16 20.50 -7.54
N TYR A 58 40.86 19.20 -7.65
CA TYR A 58 40.52 18.35 -6.51
C TYR A 58 41.44 17.13 -6.49
N GLU A 59 42.09 16.90 -5.36
CA GLU A 59 42.81 15.66 -5.09
C GLU A 59 41.95 14.76 -4.21
N VAL A 60 41.65 13.55 -4.71
CA VAL A 60 40.72 12.63 -4.07
C VAL A 60 41.45 11.35 -3.68
N GLN A 61 41.66 11.20 -2.37
CA GLN A 61 42.24 9.99 -1.79
C GLN A 61 41.21 8.88 -1.57
N ASN A 62 39.93 9.23 -1.45
CA ASN A 62 38.83 8.29 -1.24
C ASN A 62 37.78 8.44 -2.36
N PRO A 63 37.61 7.45 -3.25
CA PRO A 63 36.64 7.50 -4.35
C PRO A 63 35.19 7.80 -3.94
N ASN A 64 34.81 7.52 -2.69
CA ASN A 64 33.47 7.82 -2.17
C ASN A 64 33.16 9.33 -2.09
N MET A 65 34.15 10.21 -2.20
CA MET A 65 33.98 11.67 -2.21
C MET A 65 33.62 12.24 -3.59
N LEU A 66 33.81 11.47 -4.67
CA LEU A 66 33.54 11.92 -6.05
C LEU A 66 32.11 12.41 -6.28
N PRO A 67 31.05 11.74 -5.77
CA PRO A 67 29.68 12.23 -5.93
C PRO A 67 29.47 13.62 -5.35
N GLN A 68 30.08 13.93 -4.20
CA GLN A 68 29.95 15.25 -3.56
C GLN A 68 30.66 16.34 -4.34
N ILE A 69 31.86 16.06 -4.86
CA ILE A 69 32.62 17.00 -5.70
C ILE A 69 31.88 17.28 -6.99
N PHE A 70 31.34 16.24 -7.64
CA PHE A 70 30.54 16.40 -8.85
C PHE A 70 29.29 17.26 -8.59
N MET A 71 28.56 17.01 -7.50
CA MET A 71 27.41 17.85 -7.12
C MET A 71 27.82 19.31 -6.85
N LYS A 72 28.97 19.54 -6.22
CA LYS A 72 29.49 20.87 -5.94
C LYS A 72 29.81 21.64 -7.22
N GLU A 73 30.45 21.00 -8.20
CA GLU A 73 30.78 21.64 -9.49
C GLU A 73 29.53 21.81 -10.38
N ALA A 74 28.63 20.84 -10.41
CA ALA A 74 27.35 20.97 -11.11
C ALA A 74 26.48 22.10 -10.53
N ALA A 75 26.50 22.33 -9.22
CA ALA A 75 25.78 23.42 -8.57
C ALA A 75 26.26 24.82 -8.97
N VAL A 76 27.53 24.98 -9.39
CA VAL A 76 28.05 26.27 -9.89
C VAL A 76 27.35 26.67 -11.19
N ILE A 77 27.04 25.70 -12.06
CA ILE A 77 26.28 25.92 -13.30
C ILE A 77 24.83 26.32 -12.98
N LEU A 78 24.22 25.71 -11.97
CA LEU A 78 22.83 26.02 -11.58
C LEU A 78 22.67 27.45 -11.02
N LYS A 79 23.70 28.02 -10.37
CA LYS A 79 23.65 29.41 -9.87
C LYS A 79 23.47 30.46 -10.97
N SER A 80 23.82 30.16 -12.22
CA SER A 80 23.63 31.11 -13.34
C SER A 80 22.21 31.15 -13.90
N ALA A 81 21.32 30.25 -13.47
CA ALA A 81 19.92 30.25 -13.89
C ALA A 81 19.04 31.15 -13.01
N ILE A 82 19.61 31.81 -12.00
CA ILE A 82 18.89 32.75 -11.14
C ILE A 82 18.99 34.14 -11.77
N ILE A 83 17.85 34.76 -12.04
CA ILE A 83 17.74 36.10 -12.62
C ILE A 83 17.18 37.00 -11.52
N GLU A 84 17.99 37.94 -11.01
CA GLU A 84 17.62 38.86 -9.92
C GLU A 84 17.44 40.29 -10.45
N THR A 85 16.64 40.43 -11.50
CA THR A 85 16.23 41.73 -12.05
C THR A 85 14.76 41.99 -11.75
N PRO A 86 14.37 43.20 -11.32
CA PRO A 86 12.97 43.53 -11.11
C PRO A 86 12.14 43.47 -12.39
N PHE A 87 11.03 42.73 -12.39
CA PHE A 87 10.16 42.56 -13.55
C PHE A 87 8.68 42.47 -13.13
N LYS A 88 7.77 42.84 -14.04
CA LYS A 88 6.31 42.68 -13.82
C LYS A 88 5.83 41.45 -14.61
N PRO A 89 5.22 40.44 -13.95
CA PRO A 89 4.67 39.28 -14.64
C PRO A 89 3.59 39.68 -15.66
N ILE A 90 3.65 39.08 -16.84
CA ILE A 90 2.70 39.31 -17.93
C ILE A 90 1.77 38.10 -18.02
N LEU A 91 0.47 38.36 -18.09
CA LEU A 91 -0.53 37.32 -18.33
C LEU A 91 -0.51 36.94 -19.82
N ASN A 92 0.10 35.81 -20.14
CA ASN A 92 0.23 35.27 -21.49
C ASN A 92 -1.02 34.46 -21.91
N SER A 93 -1.63 33.72 -20.98
CA SER A 93 -2.86 32.98 -21.25
C SER A 93 -3.78 32.93 -20.03
N SER A 94 -5.09 32.92 -20.28
CA SER A 94 -6.08 32.72 -19.24
C SER A 94 -6.17 31.23 -18.91
N SER A 95 -6.00 30.88 -17.64
CA SER A 95 -6.20 29.51 -17.13
C SER A 95 -6.91 29.50 -15.78
N GLU A 96 -7.42 28.35 -15.37
CA GLU A 96 -8.19 28.20 -14.12
C GLU A 96 -7.46 28.75 -12.87
N PRO A 97 -6.16 28.50 -12.64
CA PRO A 97 -5.49 28.93 -11.41
C PRO A 97 -5.23 30.44 -11.32
N VAL A 98 -5.40 31.19 -12.41
CA VAL A 98 -5.21 32.67 -12.45
C VAL A 98 -6.51 33.42 -12.74
N ARG A 99 -7.65 32.70 -12.77
CA ARG A 99 -8.95 33.26 -13.12
C ARG A 99 -9.39 34.32 -12.09
N GLY A 100 -9.86 35.45 -12.60
CA GLY A 100 -10.36 36.55 -11.77
C GLY A 100 -9.25 37.45 -11.18
N ILE A 101 -8.02 37.35 -11.71
CA ILE A 101 -6.93 38.29 -11.44
C ILE A 101 -6.66 39.05 -12.74
N ALA A 102 -6.82 40.38 -12.71
CA ALA A 102 -6.58 41.22 -13.88
C ALA A 102 -5.08 41.27 -14.24
N PRO A 103 -4.71 41.37 -15.54
CA PRO A 103 -3.31 41.45 -15.97
C PRO A 103 -2.52 42.56 -15.28
N GLU A 104 -3.16 43.70 -14.99
CA GLU A 104 -2.53 44.87 -14.40
C GLU A 104 -2.28 44.70 -12.90
N ALA A 105 -3.01 43.79 -12.26
CA ALA A 105 -3.01 43.58 -10.83
C ALA A 105 -1.76 42.87 -10.31
N TYR A 106 -1.01 42.16 -11.16
CA TYR A 106 0.21 41.45 -10.74
C TYR A 106 1.30 42.45 -10.30
N PRO A 107 1.75 42.39 -9.04
CA PRO A 107 2.84 43.25 -8.58
C PRO A 107 4.18 42.84 -9.19
N GLN A 108 5.17 43.73 -9.05
CA GLN A 108 6.54 43.45 -9.45
C GLN A 108 7.16 42.33 -8.60
N LEU A 109 7.97 41.49 -9.24
CA LEU A 109 8.86 40.50 -8.62
C LEU A 109 10.31 40.94 -8.82
N LEU A 110 11.20 40.55 -7.90
CA LEU A 110 12.61 40.96 -7.90
C LEU A 110 13.56 39.89 -8.46
N GLY A 111 13.03 38.73 -8.79
CA GLY A 111 13.81 37.66 -9.41
C GLY A 111 13.04 36.38 -9.58
N TYR A 112 13.63 35.45 -10.33
CA TYR A 112 13.07 34.14 -10.63
C TYR A 112 14.18 33.17 -11.06
N VAL A 113 13.82 31.89 -11.08
CA VAL A 113 14.65 30.83 -11.65
C VAL A 113 14.29 30.65 -13.12
N GLY A 114 15.22 30.99 -14.01
CA GLY A 114 15.12 30.78 -15.45
C GLY A 114 14.89 29.30 -15.74
N SER A 115 13.81 28.99 -16.44
CA SER A 115 13.40 27.63 -16.77
C SER A 115 12.70 27.61 -18.12
N SER A 116 12.52 26.41 -18.69
CA SER A 116 11.85 26.24 -19.97
C SER A 116 10.55 25.44 -19.79
N PRO A 117 9.47 25.81 -20.50
CA PRO A 117 8.21 25.09 -20.39
C PRO A 117 8.30 23.74 -21.10
N LYS A 118 7.62 22.73 -20.53
CA LYS A 118 7.41 21.46 -21.22
C LYS A 118 6.33 21.62 -22.30
N PRO A 119 6.36 20.87 -23.41
CA PRO A 119 5.47 21.09 -24.56
C PRO A 119 3.96 21.06 -24.27
N ARG A 120 3.53 20.37 -23.20
CA ARG A 120 2.11 20.26 -22.81
C ARG A 120 1.75 21.05 -21.55
N ALA A 121 2.69 21.83 -21.01
CA ALA A 121 2.43 22.68 -19.86
C ALA A 121 1.73 23.97 -20.31
N GLU A 122 0.75 24.41 -19.52
CA GLU A 122 0.14 25.71 -19.70
C GLU A 122 0.96 26.76 -18.94
N VAL A 123 1.29 27.87 -19.61
CA VAL A 123 2.13 28.94 -19.05
C VAL A 123 1.34 30.25 -19.04
N PRO A 124 0.47 30.44 -18.02
CA PRO A 124 -0.32 31.66 -17.90
C PRO A 124 0.50 32.89 -17.56
N LEU A 125 1.56 32.79 -16.75
CA LEU A 125 2.41 33.94 -16.39
C LEU A 125 3.82 33.78 -16.93
N VAL A 126 4.31 34.83 -17.59
CA VAL A 126 5.67 34.91 -18.14
C VAL A 126 6.38 36.17 -17.64
N SER A 127 7.71 36.16 -17.70
CA SER A 127 8.55 37.34 -17.47
C SER A 127 8.54 38.25 -18.70
N ASP A 128 9.16 39.42 -18.55
CA ASP A 128 9.47 40.33 -19.65
C ASP A 128 10.38 39.71 -20.73
N GLN A 129 11.18 38.70 -20.36
CA GLN A 129 12.02 37.93 -21.28
C GLN A 129 11.31 36.70 -21.89
N GLY A 130 10.04 36.47 -21.53
CA GLY A 130 9.25 35.32 -21.99
C GLY A 130 9.49 34.03 -21.20
N ASP A 131 10.24 34.09 -20.10
CA ASP A 131 10.47 32.92 -19.25
C ASP A 131 9.21 32.59 -18.43
N PRO A 132 8.89 31.31 -18.21
CA PRO A 132 7.72 30.90 -17.43
C PRO A 132 7.87 31.31 -15.95
N ILE A 133 6.93 32.11 -15.46
CA ILE A 133 6.84 32.53 -14.06
C ILE A 133 5.87 31.64 -13.28
N PHE A 134 4.74 31.34 -13.90
CA PHE A 134 3.80 30.36 -13.40
C PHE A 134 3.41 29.43 -14.54
N ALA A 135 3.62 28.14 -14.34
CA ALA A 135 3.23 27.08 -15.25
C ALA A 135 2.51 25.96 -14.50
N HIS A 136 1.54 25.35 -15.15
CA HIS A 136 0.81 24.21 -14.59
C HIS A 136 0.57 23.13 -15.65
N TRP A 137 0.49 21.88 -15.21
CA TRP A 137 0.40 20.74 -16.10
C TRP A 137 -0.34 19.57 -15.46
N GLN A 138 -1.21 18.92 -16.24
CA GLN A 138 -1.75 17.61 -15.91
C GLN A 138 -0.85 16.52 -16.52
N TYR A 139 -0.20 15.74 -15.67
CA TYR A 139 0.64 14.63 -16.07
C TYR A 139 0.01 13.30 -15.63
N GLY A 140 -0.62 12.62 -16.59
CA GLY A 140 -1.45 11.44 -16.32
C GLY A 140 -2.64 11.80 -15.43
N LEU A 141 -2.75 11.11 -14.29
CA LEU A 141 -3.78 11.36 -13.26
C LEU A 141 -3.36 12.46 -12.26
N GLY A 142 -2.10 12.89 -12.29
CA GLY A 142 -1.56 13.89 -11.38
C GLY A 142 -1.62 15.31 -11.94
N ARG A 143 -1.59 16.29 -11.03
CA ARG A 143 -1.44 17.72 -11.37
C ARG A 143 -0.15 18.24 -10.76
N ALA A 144 0.56 19.07 -11.51
CA ALA A 144 1.78 19.73 -11.07
C ALA A 144 1.70 21.22 -11.42
N ALA A 145 2.11 22.06 -10.48
CA ALA A 145 2.21 23.50 -10.65
C ALA A 145 3.61 23.94 -10.25
N ALA A 146 4.19 24.85 -11.03
CA ALA A 146 5.51 25.42 -10.79
C ALA A 146 5.39 26.95 -10.83
N PHE A 147 5.74 27.57 -9.71
CA PHE A 147 5.98 29.01 -9.62
C PHE A 147 7.48 29.21 -9.48
N THR A 148 8.10 29.93 -10.42
CA THR A 148 9.56 29.98 -10.55
C THR A 148 10.19 31.18 -9.82
N SER A 149 9.36 32.06 -9.26
CA SER A 149 9.79 33.09 -8.32
C SER A 149 9.57 32.63 -6.87
N ASP A 150 9.63 33.57 -5.93
CA ASP A 150 9.56 33.28 -4.50
C ASP A 150 8.14 33.47 -3.94
N ALA A 151 7.79 32.74 -2.90
CA ALA A 151 6.60 33.02 -2.08
C ALA A 151 6.96 33.88 -0.84
N ARG A 152 8.24 34.15 -0.62
CA ARG A 152 8.80 34.93 0.50
C ARG A 152 9.35 36.28 0.02
N SER A 153 9.84 37.06 0.99
CA SER A 153 10.23 38.45 0.77
C SER A 153 11.45 38.65 -0.13
N LYS A 154 12.25 37.61 -0.41
CA LYS A 154 13.49 37.79 -1.20
C LYS A 154 13.18 38.27 -2.62
N TRP A 155 12.25 37.61 -3.31
CA TRP A 155 11.83 38.03 -4.65
C TRP A 155 10.39 38.54 -4.73
N ALA A 156 9.57 38.26 -3.72
CA ALA A 156 8.13 38.53 -3.74
C ALA A 156 7.68 39.48 -2.63
N ALA A 157 8.53 40.45 -2.26
CA ALA A 157 8.22 41.47 -1.26
C ALA A 157 6.89 42.19 -1.54
N SER A 158 6.69 42.70 -2.76
CA SER A 158 5.46 43.40 -3.18
C SER A 158 4.25 42.48 -3.33
N TRP A 159 4.49 41.18 -3.50
CA TRP A 159 3.44 40.17 -3.60
C TRP A 159 2.85 39.83 -2.24
N ILE A 160 3.66 39.78 -1.18
CA ILE A 160 3.17 39.43 0.18
C ILE A 160 2.09 40.42 0.65
N THR A 161 2.25 41.70 0.31
CA THR A 161 1.30 42.77 0.69
C THR A 161 0.17 42.97 -0.32
N TRP A 162 0.12 42.17 -1.38
CA TRP A 162 -0.89 42.31 -2.44
C TRP A 162 -2.23 41.73 -2.03
N ASP A 163 -3.32 42.46 -2.26
CA ASP A 163 -4.69 42.06 -1.89
C ASP A 163 -5.10 40.69 -2.44
N LYS A 164 -4.56 40.28 -3.60
CA LYS A 164 -4.87 39.00 -4.24
C LYS A 164 -3.84 37.91 -3.95
N TYR A 165 -2.83 38.13 -3.10
CA TYR A 165 -1.83 37.13 -2.73
C TYR A 165 -2.48 35.84 -2.21
N ARG A 166 -3.43 35.97 -1.27
CA ARG A 166 -4.18 34.83 -0.73
C ARG A 166 -4.98 34.13 -1.82
N GLN A 167 -5.66 34.89 -2.69
CA GLN A 167 -6.46 34.33 -3.78
C GLN A 167 -5.58 33.52 -4.74
N PHE A 168 -4.45 34.08 -5.18
CA PHE A 168 -3.49 33.45 -6.08
C PHE A 168 -3.00 32.10 -5.54
N TRP A 169 -2.45 32.08 -4.32
CA TRP A 169 -1.94 30.83 -3.74
C TRP A 169 -3.04 29.82 -3.43
N THR A 170 -4.23 30.27 -3.00
CA THR A 170 -5.37 29.38 -2.75
C THR A 170 -5.87 28.74 -4.05
N GLN A 171 -5.93 29.49 -5.15
CA GLN A 171 -6.32 28.98 -6.46
C GLN A 171 -5.32 27.95 -6.97
N ILE A 172 -4.02 28.21 -6.87
CA ILE A 172 -2.96 27.25 -7.27
C ILE A 172 -3.02 25.99 -6.41
N ALA A 173 -3.15 26.13 -5.09
CA ALA A 173 -3.22 25.00 -4.17
C ALA A 173 -4.46 24.14 -4.46
N ARG A 174 -5.64 24.75 -4.57
CA ARG A 174 -6.89 24.05 -4.92
C ARG A 174 -6.82 23.36 -6.26
N TRP A 175 -6.21 23.99 -7.26
CA TRP A 175 -6.05 23.39 -8.57
C TRP A 175 -5.11 22.18 -8.53
N SER A 176 -4.04 22.25 -7.73
CA SER A 176 -3.03 21.20 -7.60
C SER A 176 -3.50 20.01 -6.77
N LEU A 177 -4.45 20.22 -5.85
CA LEU A 177 -5.08 19.13 -5.12
C LEU A 177 -5.74 18.16 -6.11
N ARG A 178 -5.74 16.87 -5.74
CA ARG A 178 -6.60 15.89 -6.41
C ARG A 178 -8.00 16.48 -6.35
N ARG A 179 -8.64 16.66 -7.52
CA ARG A 179 -10.08 16.81 -7.55
C ARG A 179 -10.62 15.52 -6.97
N VAL A 180 -10.93 15.56 -5.67
CA VAL A 180 -12.00 14.74 -5.14
C VAL A 180 -13.16 15.21 -5.98
N GLU A 181 -13.59 14.39 -6.93
CA GLU A 181 -14.96 14.52 -7.40
C GLU A 181 -15.74 14.57 -6.09
N ASN A 182 -16.32 15.73 -5.76
CA ASN A 182 -17.34 15.79 -4.72
C ASN A 182 -18.49 14.98 -5.31
N SER A 183 -18.32 13.66 -5.24
CA SER A 183 -19.22 12.67 -5.73
C SER A 183 -20.22 12.53 -4.60
N ASP A 184 -21.05 13.57 -4.44
CA ASP A 184 -22.38 13.38 -3.90
C ASP A 184 -23.06 12.23 -4.70
N PHE A 185 -22.57 11.94 -5.92
CA PHE A 185 -23.02 10.89 -6.82
C PHE A 185 -21.98 9.78 -7.02
N THR A 186 -22.28 8.56 -6.56
CA THR A 186 -21.61 7.34 -7.04
C THR A 186 -22.36 6.84 -8.26
N THR A 187 -21.74 6.96 -9.44
CA THR A 187 -22.38 6.59 -10.72
C THR A 187 -21.77 5.30 -11.27
N GLU A 188 -22.61 4.31 -11.53
CA GLU A 188 -22.27 3.07 -12.20
C GLU A 188 -22.99 3.00 -13.55
N VAL A 189 -22.25 2.69 -14.60
CA VAL A 189 -22.80 2.48 -15.95
C VAL A 189 -22.45 1.07 -16.36
N SER A 190 -23.47 0.27 -16.64
CA SER A 190 -23.30 -1.08 -17.19
C SER A 190 -24.05 -1.20 -18.51
N VAL A 191 -23.50 -1.97 -19.43
CA VAL A 191 -24.17 -2.27 -20.69
C VAL A 191 -24.31 -3.78 -20.78
N ASP A 192 -25.55 -4.26 -20.82
CA ASP A 192 -25.87 -5.68 -20.99
C ASP A 192 -26.87 -5.85 -22.15
N LYS A 193 -26.62 -6.82 -23.03
CA LYS A 193 -27.51 -7.20 -24.14
C LYS A 193 -28.02 -6.02 -24.99
N GLY A 194 -27.16 -5.04 -25.27
CA GLY A 194 -27.52 -3.86 -26.07
C GLY A 194 -28.40 -2.83 -25.34
N VAL A 195 -28.56 -2.97 -24.03
CA VAL A 195 -29.24 -2.02 -23.14
C VAL A 195 -28.23 -1.51 -22.12
N GLY A 196 -27.96 -0.21 -22.16
CA GLY A 196 -27.21 0.47 -21.12
C GLY A 196 -28.11 0.77 -19.93
N SER A 197 -27.60 0.56 -18.72
CA SER A 197 -28.22 1.03 -17.47
C SER A 197 -27.26 1.96 -16.75
N ILE A 198 -27.79 3.09 -16.28
CA ILE A 198 -27.08 4.09 -15.49
C ILE A 198 -27.72 4.05 -14.11
N SER A 199 -26.95 3.74 -13.07
CA SER A 199 -27.36 3.77 -11.66
C SER A 199 -26.55 4.83 -10.94
N VAL A 200 -27.21 5.78 -10.30
CA VAL A 200 -26.60 6.86 -9.53
C VAL A 200 -27.06 6.76 -8.09
N GLU A 201 -26.12 6.70 -7.15
CA GLU A 201 -26.38 6.81 -5.72
C GLU A 201 -25.97 8.19 -5.21
N ALA A 202 -26.92 8.92 -4.62
CA ALA A 202 -26.81 10.30 -4.19
C ALA A 202 -26.78 10.40 -2.65
N LEU A 203 -25.62 10.71 -2.09
CA LEU A 203 -25.37 10.86 -0.65
C LEU A 203 -24.82 12.26 -0.34
N ASP A 204 -25.28 12.86 0.75
CA ASP A 204 -24.71 14.10 1.29
C ASP A 204 -23.44 13.81 2.10
N ILE A 205 -22.71 14.86 2.50
CA ILE A 205 -21.47 14.76 3.28
C ILE A 205 -21.68 14.11 4.66
N ASP A 206 -22.91 14.19 5.19
CA ASP A 206 -23.35 13.56 6.43
C ASP A 206 -23.87 12.11 6.23
N GLY A 207 -23.73 11.56 5.02
CA GLY A 207 -24.16 10.21 4.66
C GLY A 207 -25.67 10.03 4.53
N GLN A 208 -26.43 11.13 4.40
CA GLN A 208 -27.88 11.10 4.21
C GLN A 208 -28.25 11.02 2.73
N PHE A 209 -29.32 10.30 2.40
CA PHE A 209 -29.80 10.17 1.03
C PHE A 209 -30.36 11.50 0.49
N ARG A 210 -29.84 11.94 -0.67
CA ARG A 210 -30.35 13.11 -1.38
C ARG A 210 -31.47 12.68 -2.33
N ASN A 211 -32.70 13.10 -2.05
CA ASN A 211 -33.90 12.73 -2.79
C ASN A 211 -34.41 13.87 -3.67
N PHE A 212 -35.26 13.55 -4.66
CA PHE A 212 -35.91 14.48 -5.58
C PHE A 212 -34.98 15.38 -6.41
N LEU A 213 -33.76 14.93 -6.70
CA LEU A 213 -32.82 15.62 -7.58
C LEU A 213 -33.27 15.58 -9.06
N ASP A 214 -33.06 16.68 -9.79
CA ASP A 214 -33.19 16.71 -11.27
C ASP A 214 -31.85 16.30 -11.89
N LEU A 215 -31.64 14.99 -11.98
CA LEU A 215 -30.46 14.40 -12.62
C LEU A 215 -30.73 14.13 -14.10
N ARG A 216 -29.83 14.62 -14.95
CA ARG A 216 -29.87 14.41 -16.40
C ARG A 216 -28.53 13.88 -16.89
N ALA A 217 -28.57 12.80 -17.66
CA ALA A 217 -27.43 12.22 -18.33
C ALA A 217 -27.49 12.51 -19.83
N LYS A 218 -26.42 13.09 -20.37
CA LYS A 218 -26.15 13.16 -21.81
C LYS A 218 -25.26 12.00 -22.21
N VAL A 219 -25.82 11.01 -22.90
CA VAL A 219 -25.10 9.84 -23.40
C VAL A 219 -24.65 10.11 -24.82
N VAL A 220 -23.34 10.02 -25.08
CA VAL A 220 -22.74 10.15 -26.42
C VAL A 220 -22.32 8.77 -26.90
N SER A 221 -22.85 8.35 -28.04
CA SER A 221 -22.55 7.08 -28.69
C SER A 221 -21.15 7.08 -29.35
N PRO A 222 -20.62 5.89 -29.69
CA PRO A 222 -19.40 5.77 -30.49
C PRO A 222 -19.48 6.49 -31.86
N THR A 223 -20.67 6.60 -32.45
CA THR A 223 -20.89 7.37 -33.69
C THR A 223 -20.94 8.88 -33.48
N GLY A 224 -20.97 9.35 -32.24
CA GLY A 224 -21.03 10.77 -31.88
C GLY A 224 -22.45 11.32 -31.73
N GLU A 225 -23.48 10.49 -31.83
CA GLU A 225 -24.86 10.88 -31.55
C GLU A 225 -25.06 11.07 -30.04
N SER A 226 -25.71 12.16 -29.64
CA SER A 226 -25.95 12.47 -28.24
C SER A 226 -27.43 12.36 -27.89
N GLN A 227 -27.75 11.60 -26.84
CA GLN A 227 -29.09 11.47 -26.29
C GLN A 227 -29.14 12.04 -24.87
N ASP A 228 -30.06 12.98 -24.63
CA ASP A 228 -30.34 13.54 -23.31
C ASP A 228 -31.44 12.73 -22.61
N ILE A 229 -31.14 12.22 -21.42
CA ILE A 229 -32.01 11.30 -20.68
C ILE A 229 -32.10 11.77 -19.23
N ARG A 230 -33.32 11.88 -18.70
CA ARG A 230 -33.55 12.19 -17.29
C ARG A 230 -33.56 10.91 -16.47
N LEU A 231 -32.88 10.91 -15.33
CA LEU A 231 -32.88 9.77 -14.42
C LEU A 231 -34.11 9.81 -13.51
N GLU A 232 -34.70 8.65 -13.26
CA GLU A 232 -35.84 8.50 -12.36
C GLU A 232 -35.38 7.93 -11.02
N GLN A 233 -35.98 8.41 -9.92
CA GLN A 233 -35.65 7.92 -8.60
C GLN A 233 -36.34 6.57 -8.34
N THR A 234 -35.56 5.51 -8.11
CA THR A 234 -36.08 4.15 -7.84
C THR A 234 -36.10 3.78 -6.36
N SER A 235 -35.17 4.33 -5.57
CA SER A 235 -35.15 4.18 -4.10
C SER A 235 -34.61 5.46 -3.44
N PRO A 236 -34.65 5.60 -2.10
CA PRO A 236 -34.03 6.72 -1.41
C PRO A 236 -32.57 6.88 -1.85
N GLY A 237 -32.21 8.07 -2.34
CA GLY A 237 -30.89 8.37 -2.86
C GLY A 237 -30.46 7.57 -4.09
N ARG A 238 -31.33 6.79 -4.75
CA ARG A 238 -30.95 6.01 -5.93
C ARG A 238 -31.77 6.39 -7.15
N TYR A 239 -31.05 6.65 -8.24
CA TYR A 239 -31.61 7.05 -9.52
C TYR A 239 -31.16 6.07 -10.60
N GLU A 240 -32.09 5.63 -11.43
CA GLU A 240 -31.79 4.67 -12.49
C GLU A 240 -32.43 5.10 -13.80
N VAL A 241 -31.74 4.83 -14.92
CA VAL A 241 -32.33 4.92 -16.25
C VAL A 241 -31.70 3.92 -17.20
N LYS A 242 -32.48 3.49 -18.19
CA LYS A 242 -32.04 2.60 -19.26
C LYS A 242 -31.99 3.33 -20.59
N PHE A 243 -30.98 3.03 -21.40
CA PHE A 243 -30.79 3.62 -22.72
C PHE A 243 -30.39 2.55 -23.74
N PRO A 244 -30.73 2.73 -25.03
CA PRO A 244 -30.30 1.79 -26.06
C PRO A 244 -28.80 1.92 -26.33
N ALA A 245 -28.05 0.83 -26.18
CA ALA A 245 -26.60 0.77 -26.40
C ALA A 245 -26.29 -0.23 -27.53
N ARG A 246 -26.71 0.11 -28.76
CA ARG A 246 -26.66 -0.79 -29.93
C ARG A 246 -25.32 -0.80 -30.65
N GLU A 247 -24.51 0.22 -30.47
CA GLU A 247 -23.25 0.39 -31.20
C GLU A 247 -22.08 -0.17 -30.41
N ILE A 248 -21.06 -0.64 -31.13
CA ILE A 248 -19.82 -1.13 -30.52
C ILE A 248 -18.88 0.06 -30.34
N GLY A 249 -18.34 0.23 -29.14
CA GLY A 249 -17.34 1.26 -28.87
C GLY A 249 -17.50 1.93 -27.50
N ALA A 250 -16.85 3.09 -27.36
CA ALA A 250 -16.87 3.87 -26.14
C ALA A 250 -18.11 4.78 -26.10
N TYR A 251 -18.90 4.62 -25.05
CA TYR A 251 -19.98 5.53 -24.68
C TYR A 251 -19.47 6.51 -23.62
N THR A 252 -19.77 7.80 -23.81
CA THR A 252 -19.46 8.83 -22.81
C THR A 252 -20.75 9.31 -22.18
N VAL A 253 -20.87 9.23 -20.86
CA VAL A 253 -22.02 9.66 -20.08
C VAL A 253 -21.65 10.92 -19.31
N ASN A 254 -22.27 12.05 -19.64
CA ASN A 254 -22.15 13.28 -18.88
C ASN A 254 -23.38 13.41 -17.96
N LEU A 255 -23.21 13.13 -16.68
CA LEU A 255 -24.23 13.32 -15.65
C LEU A 255 -24.21 14.77 -15.16
N SER A 256 -25.38 15.37 -15.00
CA SER A 256 -25.55 16.74 -14.51
C SER A 256 -26.73 16.87 -13.55
N GLU A 257 -26.52 17.57 -12.44
CA GLU A 257 -27.55 17.94 -11.48
C GLU A 257 -28.05 19.36 -11.79
N TYR A 258 -29.35 19.52 -11.97
CA TYR A 258 -29.99 20.82 -12.17
C TYR A 258 -30.74 21.27 -10.92
N GLU A 259 -30.53 22.53 -10.54
CA GLU A 259 -31.30 23.21 -9.49
C GLU A 259 -31.74 24.58 -10.04
N ALA A 260 -33.05 24.84 -10.05
CA ALA A 260 -33.63 26.08 -10.60
C ALA A 260 -33.13 26.47 -12.01
N GLY A 261 -32.88 25.47 -12.88
CA GLY A 261 -32.44 25.68 -14.26
C GLY A 261 -30.94 25.94 -14.44
N LYS A 262 -30.12 25.88 -13.37
CA LYS A 262 -28.66 25.97 -13.45
C LYS A 262 -28.02 24.61 -13.11
N SER A 263 -26.98 24.25 -13.86
CA SER A 263 -26.17 23.04 -13.58
C SER A 263 -25.32 23.30 -12.33
N LYS A 264 -25.55 22.52 -11.27
CA LYS A 264 -24.88 22.63 -9.97
C LYS A 264 -23.67 21.73 -9.87
N ALA A 265 -23.78 20.51 -10.39
CA ALA A 265 -22.74 19.49 -10.37
C ALA A 265 -22.73 18.74 -11.70
N MET A 266 -21.53 18.33 -12.14
CA MET A 266 -21.34 17.59 -13.39
C MET A 266 -20.25 16.53 -13.20
N GLN A 267 -20.54 15.32 -13.67
CA GLN A 267 -19.63 14.17 -13.63
C GLN A 267 -19.59 13.52 -15.02
N VAL A 268 -18.41 13.12 -15.48
CA VAL A 268 -18.23 12.45 -16.78
C VAL A 268 -17.75 11.03 -16.54
N ILE A 269 -18.53 10.05 -16.97
CA ILE A 269 -18.23 8.62 -16.84
C ILE A 269 -18.11 8.01 -18.24
N GLY A 270 -17.13 7.12 -18.46
CA GLY A 270 -17.00 6.35 -19.69
C GLY A 270 -17.41 4.89 -19.48
N ALA A 271 -18.14 4.31 -20.44
CA ALA A 271 -18.45 2.89 -20.49
C ALA A 271 -18.07 2.33 -21.87
N SER A 272 -17.48 1.14 -21.93
CA SER A 272 -17.11 0.52 -23.22
C SER A 272 -17.94 -0.72 -23.50
N VAL A 273 -18.46 -0.81 -24.72
CA VAL A 273 -19.11 -2.02 -25.25
C VAL A 273 -18.07 -2.75 -26.10
N ASN A 274 -17.53 -3.85 -25.57
CA ASN A 274 -16.37 -4.52 -26.15
C ASN A 274 -16.71 -5.55 -27.24
N PHE A 275 -17.98 -5.95 -27.39
CA PHE A 275 -18.41 -6.95 -28.38
C PHE A 275 -19.89 -6.78 -28.75
N SER A 276 -20.24 -7.16 -29.98
CA SER A 276 -21.63 -7.09 -30.46
C SER A 276 -22.55 -7.98 -29.60
N PRO A 277 -23.78 -7.53 -29.27
CA PRO A 277 -24.79 -8.37 -28.62
C PRO A 277 -25.08 -9.69 -29.35
N GLU A 278 -24.79 -9.77 -30.65
CA GLU A 278 -24.96 -11.00 -31.45
C GLU A 278 -24.03 -12.14 -31.01
N TYR A 279 -22.85 -11.83 -30.46
CA TYR A 279 -21.93 -12.83 -29.89
C TYR A 279 -22.41 -13.39 -28.55
N LEU A 280 -23.42 -12.79 -27.93
CA LEU A 280 -24.03 -13.24 -26.67
C LEU A 280 -25.19 -14.23 -26.90
N SER A 281 -25.41 -14.71 -28.13
CA SER A 281 -26.42 -15.75 -28.40
C SER A 281 -26.11 -17.02 -27.60
N SER A 282 -26.74 -17.15 -26.44
CA SER A 282 -26.76 -18.38 -25.63
C SER A 282 -27.77 -19.41 -26.18
N GLU A 283 -28.37 -19.12 -27.33
CA GLU A 283 -29.29 -20.05 -27.99
C GLU A 283 -28.50 -20.97 -28.92
N THR A 284 -28.73 -22.27 -28.76
CA THR A 284 -28.15 -23.30 -29.61
C THR A 284 -28.62 -23.12 -31.05
N ASN A 285 -27.71 -22.81 -31.97
CA ASN A 285 -28.02 -22.64 -33.39
C ASN A 285 -28.34 -24.01 -34.04
N MET A 286 -29.61 -24.40 -33.98
CA MET A 286 -30.10 -25.68 -34.49
C MET A 286 -29.85 -25.85 -35.99
N HIS A 287 -29.87 -24.77 -36.77
CA HIS A 287 -29.66 -24.81 -38.22
C HIS A 287 -28.20 -25.14 -38.57
N LEU A 288 -27.24 -24.54 -37.86
CA LEU A 288 -25.82 -24.86 -38.01
C LEU A 288 -25.55 -26.31 -37.59
N LEU A 289 -26.14 -26.75 -36.48
CA LEU A 289 -26.02 -28.14 -36.02
C LEU A 289 -26.62 -29.14 -37.02
N SER A 290 -27.75 -28.84 -37.67
CA SER A 290 -28.31 -29.70 -38.71
C SER A 290 -27.43 -29.77 -39.94
N GLN A 291 -26.83 -28.66 -40.35
CA GLN A 291 -25.91 -28.62 -41.48
C GLN A 291 -24.63 -29.43 -41.20
N MET A 292 -24.05 -29.24 -40.01
CA MET A 292 -22.88 -30.02 -39.55
C MET A 292 -23.19 -31.52 -39.47
N ALA A 293 -24.39 -31.90 -39.00
CA ALA A 293 -24.81 -33.30 -38.98
C ALA A 293 -24.93 -33.87 -40.40
N GLN A 294 -25.48 -33.13 -41.36
CA GLN A 294 -25.59 -33.55 -42.75
C GLN A 294 -24.22 -33.70 -43.43
N GLU A 295 -23.34 -32.71 -43.30
CA GLU A 295 -22.01 -32.73 -43.90
C GLU A 295 -21.11 -33.79 -43.24
N GLY A 296 -21.18 -33.94 -41.92
CA GLY A 296 -20.43 -34.94 -41.16
C GLY A 296 -21.02 -36.35 -41.22
N ARG A 297 -22.14 -36.57 -41.92
CA ARG A 297 -22.94 -37.82 -41.88
C ARG A 297 -23.28 -38.26 -40.44
N GLY A 298 -23.37 -37.31 -39.53
CA GLY A 298 -23.75 -37.49 -38.13
C GLY A 298 -25.27 -37.50 -37.96
N THR A 299 -25.71 -37.72 -36.72
CA THR A 299 -27.13 -37.63 -36.35
C THR A 299 -27.32 -36.51 -35.35
N MET A 300 -28.39 -35.74 -35.50
CA MET A 300 -28.78 -34.73 -34.51
C MET A 300 -29.42 -35.44 -33.33
N ILE A 301 -28.88 -35.20 -32.13
CA ILE A 301 -29.36 -35.83 -30.90
C ILE A 301 -30.15 -34.80 -30.12
N GLU A 302 -31.43 -35.07 -29.90
CA GLU A 302 -32.27 -34.21 -29.07
C GLU A 302 -31.89 -34.38 -27.59
N PRO A 303 -31.71 -33.28 -26.83
CA PRO A 303 -31.34 -33.34 -25.41
C PRO A 303 -32.28 -34.18 -24.52
N GLY A 304 -33.52 -34.42 -24.97
CA GLY A 304 -34.53 -35.22 -24.26
C GLY A 304 -34.54 -36.71 -24.57
N ASN A 305 -33.85 -37.17 -25.63
CA ASN A 305 -33.93 -38.57 -26.06
C ASN A 305 -32.70 -39.38 -25.62
N LEU A 306 -32.77 -39.96 -24.42
CA LEU A 306 -31.70 -40.76 -23.81
C LEU A 306 -31.36 -42.06 -24.57
N ALA A 307 -32.25 -42.53 -25.45
CA ALA A 307 -32.02 -43.76 -26.22
C ALA A 307 -30.90 -43.61 -27.27
N GLY A 308 -30.65 -42.39 -27.74
CA GLY A 308 -29.60 -42.06 -28.71
C GLY A 308 -28.29 -41.59 -28.09
N ASN A 309 -28.11 -41.69 -26.76
CA ASN A 309 -26.95 -41.12 -26.08
C ASN A 309 -25.63 -41.83 -26.51
N PRO A 310 -24.72 -41.14 -27.22
CA PRO A 310 -23.49 -41.74 -27.74
C PRO A 310 -22.49 -42.06 -26.63
N PHE A 311 -22.72 -41.51 -25.43
CA PHE A 311 -21.89 -41.74 -24.25
C PHE A 311 -22.29 -42.97 -23.43
N ASN A 312 -23.29 -43.74 -23.87
CA ASN A 312 -23.75 -44.98 -23.21
C ASN A 312 -23.02 -46.25 -23.68
N ARG A 313 -22.10 -46.17 -24.65
CA ARG A 313 -21.31 -47.32 -25.10
C ARG A 313 -19.84 -47.21 -24.66
N ASP A 314 -19.34 -48.30 -24.09
CA ASP A 314 -17.95 -48.63 -23.75
C ASP A 314 -16.96 -47.46 -23.66
N ARG A 315 -17.07 -46.68 -22.58
CA ARG A 315 -16.05 -45.69 -22.24
C ARG A 315 -14.84 -46.36 -21.60
N LYS A 316 -13.66 -46.17 -22.18
CA LYS A 316 -12.39 -46.40 -21.47
C LYS A 316 -12.30 -45.39 -20.33
N ARG A 317 -12.01 -45.86 -19.11
CA ARG A 317 -11.84 -44.98 -17.94
C ARG A 317 -10.71 -43.97 -18.22
N THR A 318 -11.05 -42.68 -18.17
CA THR A 318 -10.10 -41.58 -18.27
C THR A 318 -10.06 -40.82 -16.94
N PHE A 319 -8.93 -40.21 -16.63
CA PHE A 319 -8.77 -39.40 -15.42
C PHE A 319 -9.05 -37.95 -15.75
N GLN A 320 -9.94 -37.33 -14.99
CA GLN A 320 -10.20 -35.89 -15.04
C GLN A 320 -9.72 -35.28 -13.73
N ALA A 321 -8.94 -34.20 -13.82
CA ALA A 321 -8.64 -33.38 -12.66
C ALA A 321 -9.95 -32.82 -12.12
N ARG A 322 -10.31 -33.19 -10.89
CA ARG A 322 -11.43 -32.60 -10.18
C ARG A 322 -10.91 -31.54 -9.24
N ASP A 323 -11.57 -30.39 -9.29
CA ASP A 323 -11.32 -29.32 -8.36
C ASP A 323 -11.68 -29.77 -6.93
N LEU A 324 -10.65 -29.83 -6.08
CA LEU A 324 -10.79 -30.19 -4.67
C LEU A 324 -11.23 -29.00 -3.81
N TRP A 325 -11.16 -27.77 -4.34
CA TRP A 325 -11.43 -26.55 -3.58
C TRP A 325 -12.84 -26.50 -2.96
N PRO A 326 -13.94 -26.97 -3.59
CA PRO A 326 -15.26 -26.95 -2.96
C PRO A 326 -15.31 -27.86 -1.72
N TRP A 327 -14.66 -29.03 -1.81
CA TRP A 327 -14.56 -29.98 -0.71
C TRP A 327 -13.64 -29.47 0.40
N LEU A 328 -12.54 -28.82 0.06
CA LEU A 328 -11.65 -28.16 1.02
C LEU A 328 -12.33 -26.99 1.71
N LEU A 329 -13.14 -26.21 0.99
CA LEU A 329 -13.89 -25.08 1.54
C LEU A 329 -14.98 -25.59 2.49
N MET A 330 -15.72 -26.63 2.11
CA MET A 330 -16.71 -27.27 2.99
C MET A 330 -16.06 -27.85 4.24
N SER A 331 -14.88 -28.46 4.09
CA SER A 331 -14.09 -28.94 5.24
C SER A 331 -13.61 -27.78 6.13
N ALA A 332 -13.18 -26.66 5.55
CA ALA A 332 -12.75 -25.48 6.30
C ALA A 332 -13.92 -24.86 7.11
N ILE A 333 -15.11 -24.77 6.51
CA ILE A 333 -16.33 -24.33 7.22
C ILE A 333 -16.62 -25.26 8.40
N LEU A 334 -16.46 -26.58 8.23
CA LEU A 334 -16.70 -27.55 9.30
C LEU A 334 -15.64 -27.47 10.42
N PHE A 335 -14.38 -27.23 10.08
CA PHE A 335 -13.30 -27.13 11.07
C PHE A 335 -13.25 -25.78 11.79
N PHE A 336 -13.82 -24.73 11.21
CA PHE A 336 -13.77 -23.38 11.80
C PHE A 336 -14.40 -23.29 13.20
N PRO A 337 -15.61 -23.82 13.48
CA PRO A 337 -16.16 -23.85 14.83
C PRO A 337 -15.31 -24.67 15.82
N VAL A 338 -14.66 -25.73 15.34
CA VAL A 338 -13.79 -26.59 16.17
C VAL A 338 -12.53 -25.83 16.56
N ASP A 339 -11.89 -25.12 15.62
CA ASP A 339 -10.73 -24.26 15.90
C ASP A 339 -11.09 -23.14 16.89
N VAL A 340 -12.23 -22.47 16.68
CA VAL A 340 -12.73 -21.44 17.62
C VAL A 340 -13.03 -22.05 18.99
N GLY A 341 -13.63 -23.24 19.04
CA GLY A 341 -13.93 -23.96 20.28
C GLY A 341 -12.67 -24.32 21.07
N ILE A 342 -11.65 -24.87 20.41
CA ILE A 342 -10.35 -25.23 21.02
C ILE A 342 -9.62 -23.99 21.53
N ARG A 343 -9.70 -22.85 20.82
CA ARG A 343 -9.04 -21.61 21.27
C ARG A 343 -9.78 -20.92 22.40
N ARG A 344 -11.10 -21.05 22.45
CA ARG A 344 -11.95 -20.33 23.42
C ARG A 344 -12.18 -21.12 24.70
N ILE A 345 -12.19 -22.44 24.62
CA ILE A 345 -12.31 -23.34 25.77
C ILE A 345 -10.89 -23.86 26.04
N GLN A 346 -10.32 -23.54 27.20
CA GLN A 346 -9.00 -24.03 27.62
C GLN A 346 -9.06 -25.55 27.88
N LEU A 347 -9.15 -26.33 26.81
CA LEU A 347 -9.20 -27.79 26.88
C LEU A 347 -7.83 -28.30 27.31
N GLU A 348 -7.78 -29.03 28.43
CA GLU A 348 -6.56 -29.70 28.86
C GLU A 348 -6.17 -30.79 27.84
N THR A 349 -4.86 -31.01 27.69
CA THR A 349 -4.31 -31.97 26.71
C THR A 349 -4.80 -33.41 26.95
N GLU A 350 -5.24 -33.73 28.16
CA GLU A 350 -5.83 -35.03 28.53
C GLU A 350 -7.28 -35.21 28.02
N GLU A 351 -8.07 -34.14 27.93
CA GLU A 351 -9.42 -34.19 27.39
C GLU A 351 -9.41 -34.36 25.85
N LEU A 352 -8.48 -33.68 25.18
CA LEU A 352 -8.23 -33.85 23.74
C LEU A 352 -7.83 -35.29 23.39
N LYS A 353 -6.98 -35.93 24.21
CA LYS A 353 -6.61 -37.35 24.02
C LYS A 353 -7.81 -38.28 24.16
N LYS A 354 -8.65 -38.09 25.18
CA LYS A 354 -9.88 -38.90 25.38
C LYS A 354 -10.88 -38.72 24.24
N ALA A 355 -11.07 -37.49 23.76
CA ALA A 355 -11.92 -37.21 22.61
C ALA A 355 -11.37 -37.87 21.33
N TRP A 356 -10.05 -37.82 21.11
CA TRP A 356 -9.41 -38.45 19.96
C TRP A 356 -9.48 -39.99 20.02
N GLU A 357 -9.32 -40.60 21.19
CA GLU A 357 -9.53 -42.04 21.40
C GLU A 357 -10.99 -42.46 21.18
N TRP A 358 -11.96 -41.63 21.58
CA TRP A 358 -13.37 -41.85 21.31
C TRP A 358 -13.71 -41.78 19.82
N ILE A 359 -13.23 -40.74 19.12
CA ILE A 359 -13.41 -40.59 17.66
C ILE A 359 -12.77 -41.76 16.92
N ARG A 360 -11.55 -42.15 17.30
CA ARG A 360 -10.83 -43.26 16.69
C ARG A 360 -11.50 -44.62 16.95
N ARG A 361 -12.28 -44.77 18.02
CA ARG A 361 -13.01 -46.01 18.31
C ARG A 361 -14.35 -46.08 17.57
N ASN A 362 -15.02 -44.96 17.37
CA ASN A 362 -16.39 -44.93 16.83
C ASN A 362 -16.49 -44.59 15.34
N LEU A 363 -15.59 -43.76 14.79
CA LEU A 363 -15.70 -43.23 13.42
C LEU A 363 -14.70 -43.84 12.44
N LEU A 364 -13.49 -44.13 12.90
CA LEU A 364 -12.50 -44.87 12.13
C LEU A 364 -12.56 -46.30 12.66
N PHE A 365 -13.09 -47.26 11.88
CA PHE A 365 -13.14 -48.69 12.25
C PHE A 365 -11.73 -49.34 12.30
N ILE A 366 -10.77 -48.69 12.97
CA ILE A 366 -9.40 -49.14 13.23
C ILE A 366 -9.27 -49.25 14.76
N GLY A 367 -10.11 -50.11 15.32
CA GLY A 367 -9.97 -50.58 16.69
C GLY A 367 -8.92 -51.67 16.74
N SER A 368 -7.65 -51.31 16.91
CA SER A 368 -6.73 -52.24 17.57
C SER A 368 -7.23 -52.36 19.01
N LYS A 369 -7.75 -53.54 19.38
CA LYS A 369 -7.87 -53.93 20.78
C LYS A 369 -6.46 -53.75 21.36
N LYS A 370 -6.25 -52.65 22.09
CA LYS A 370 -5.04 -52.48 22.89
C LYS A 370 -5.15 -53.55 23.96
N GLN A 371 -4.49 -54.67 23.70
CA GLN A 371 -4.34 -55.76 24.64
C GLN A 371 -3.76 -55.11 25.89
N GLN A 372 -4.56 -55.10 26.95
CA GLN A 372 -4.16 -54.62 28.26
C GLN A 372 -3.18 -55.67 28.79
N VAL A 373 -1.94 -55.58 28.29
CA VAL A 373 -0.86 -56.49 28.62
C VAL A 373 -0.43 -56.17 30.05
N LYS A 374 -0.82 -57.06 30.98
CA LYS A 374 0.07 -57.62 32.00
C LYS A 374 0.73 -56.65 33.00
N ARG A 375 0.14 -55.49 33.30
CA ARG A 375 0.56 -54.70 34.48
C ARG A 375 -0.13 -55.15 35.76
N ASP A 376 -1.39 -55.59 35.65
CA ASP A 376 -2.17 -56.05 36.80
C ASP A 376 -1.76 -57.45 37.26
N GLU A 377 -1.46 -58.40 36.35
CA GLU A 377 -0.93 -59.72 36.72
C GLU A 377 0.44 -59.65 37.43
N ALA A 378 1.33 -58.75 37.01
CA ALA A 378 2.64 -58.59 37.64
C ALA A 378 2.53 -57.93 39.02
N MET A 379 1.60 -57.00 39.19
CA MET A 379 1.31 -56.35 40.48
C MET A 379 0.60 -57.32 41.43
N GLU A 380 -0.36 -58.12 40.95
CA GLU A 380 -1.01 -59.19 41.71
C GLU A 380 -0.04 -60.30 42.09
N ALA A 381 0.90 -60.67 41.21
CA ALA A 381 1.98 -61.61 41.53
C ALA A 381 2.91 -61.07 42.63
N LEU A 382 3.22 -59.76 42.61
CA LEU A 382 4.02 -59.13 43.67
C LEU A 382 3.24 -58.99 44.98
N LEU A 383 1.96 -58.66 44.93
CA LEU A 383 1.09 -58.53 46.10
C LEU A 383 0.77 -59.89 46.75
N SER A 384 0.53 -60.93 45.94
CA SER A 384 0.36 -62.31 46.44
C SER A 384 1.65 -62.84 47.06
N ARG A 385 2.82 -62.57 46.46
CA ARG A 385 4.12 -62.93 47.05
C ARG A 385 4.39 -62.18 48.35
N ARG A 386 4.04 -60.89 48.43
CA ARG A 386 4.11 -60.09 49.68
C ARG A 386 3.18 -60.65 50.76
N ASN A 387 1.96 -61.02 50.40
CA ASN A 387 0.97 -61.54 51.35
C ASN A 387 1.34 -62.95 51.84
N ALA A 388 1.91 -63.81 50.99
CA ALA A 388 2.47 -65.10 51.39
C ALA A 388 3.66 -64.96 52.37
N VAL A 389 4.52 -63.96 52.14
CA VAL A 389 5.63 -63.64 53.07
C VAL A 389 5.12 -63.08 54.40
N ARG A 390 4.01 -62.33 54.42
CA ARG A 390 3.35 -61.89 55.67
C ARG A 390 2.64 -63.03 56.40
N ALA A 391 2.02 -63.96 55.69
CA ALA A 391 1.40 -65.15 56.28
C ALA A 391 2.44 -66.07 56.96
N ASN A 392 3.61 -66.25 56.36
CA ASN A 392 4.73 -66.99 56.96
C ASN A 392 5.43 -66.25 58.12
N ARG A 393 5.16 -64.95 58.32
CA ARG A 393 5.71 -64.17 59.43
C ARG A 393 4.84 -64.23 60.70
N ASN A 394 3.59 -64.72 60.58
CA ASN A 394 2.61 -64.78 61.67
C ASN A 394 2.50 -66.15 62.39
N THR A 395 3.38 -67.12 62.11
CA THR A 395 3.43 -68.43 62.81
C THR A 395 4.52 -68.53 63.88
N LYS A 396 5.11 -67.41 64.34
CA LYS A 396 5.97 -67.38 65.53
C LYS A 396 5.44 -66.39 66.57
N LYS A 397 4.79 -66.98 67.60
CA LYS A 397 4.55 -66.51 68.97
C LYS A 397 4.78 -65.01 69.25
N VAL A 398 3.67 -64.33 69.56
CA VAL A 398 3.59 -63.18 70.45
C VAL A 398 4.17 -63.55 71.84
N PRO A 399 5.05 -62.73 72.44
CA PRO A 399 5.11 -62.58 73.89
C PRO A 399 4.15 -61.44 74.30
N GLU A 400 3.22 -61.74 75.21
CA GLU A 400 2.33 -60.74 75.85
C GLU A 400 3.10 -59.89 76.88
N PRO A 401 2.44 -58.94 77.57
CA PRO A 401 2.58 -57.50 77.41
C PRO A 401 3.52 -56.91 78.48
N ARG A 402 4.25 -55.85 78.11
CA ARG A 402 4.98 -55.04 79.09
C ARG A 402 4.09 -53.86 79.52
N GLU A 403 3.58 -53.95 80.75
CA GLU A 403 2.72 -52.96 81.43
C GLU A 403 3.49 -51.69 81.87
N ASP A 404 4.76 -51.59 81.51
CA ASP A 404 5.70 -50.52 81.86
C ASP A 404 5.70 -49.33 80.86
N LEU A 405 4.69 -49.23 79.98
CA LEU A 405 4.55 -48.13 79.01
C LEU A 405 3.37 -47.19 79.29
N PHE A 406 2.63 -47.40 80.39
CA PHE A 406 1.44 -46.61 80.74
C PHE A 406 1.47 -46.03 82.16
N GLU A 407 2.65 -45.67 82.67
CA GLU A 407 2.75 -44.80 83.83
C GLU A 407 3.23 -43.40 83.45
N VAL A 408 2.45 -42.41 83.89
CA VAL A 408 2.60 -40.98 83.63
C VAL A 408 3.61 -40.41 84.64
N GLU A 409 4.79 -40.03 84.17
CA GLU A 409 5.70 -39.20 84.97
C GLU A 409 5.42 -37.72 84.69
N ASN A 410 4.71 -37.08 85.63
CA ASN A 410 4.54 -35.64 85.71
C ASN A 410 5.88 -34.96 85.99
N LYS A 411 6.25 -33.97 85.16
CA LYS A 411 7.08 -32.84 85.62
C LYS A 411 6.37 -31.52 85.29
N ASP A 412 6.35 -30.71 86.35
CA ASP A 412 5.76 -29.40 86.55
C ASP A 412 6.20 -28.31 85.54
N PRO A 413 5.50 -27.15 85.51
CA PRO A 413 5.12 -26.44 84.30
C PRO A 413 6.22 -25.48 83.84
N ILE A 414 6.43 -25.40 82.53
CA ILE A 414 7.30 -24.37 81.94
C ILE A 414 6.45 -23.32 81.22
N VAL A 415 6.42 -22.20 81.92
CA VAL A 415 5.90 -20.85 81.67
C VAL A 415 6.09 -20.34 80.24
N LEU A 416 5.02 -19.71 79.74
CA LEU A 416 4.98 -18.76 78.62
C LEU A 416 5.98 -17.62 78.88
N ASP A 417 6.85 -17.30 77.91
CA ASP A 417 7.31 -15.91 77.80
C ASP A 417 7.19 -15.32 76.40
N LYS A 418 6.87 -14.04 76.43
CA LYS A 418 6.33 -13.17 75.40
C LYS A 418 7.42 -12.66 74.47
N THR A 419 7.11 -12.63 73.17
CA THR A 419 7.29 -11.47 72.26
C THR A 419 6.47 -11.77 71.00
N LEU A 420 5.22 -11.33 70.80
CA LEU A 420 4.69 -9.97 70.60
C LEU A 420 5.45 -9.14 69.54
N LYS A 421 4.88 -9.13 68.31
CA LYS A 421 4.58 -7.99 67.40
C LYS A 421 4.45 -8.56 65.98
N THR A 422 3.26 -8.86 65.46
CA THR A 422 2.19 -7.97 64.93
C THR A 422 2.65 -7.15 63.73
N GLU A 423 2.06 -7.50 62.56
CA GLU A 423 2.01 -6.72 61.31
C GLU A 423 1.53 -5.28 61.54
N PRO A 424 1.88 -4.32 60.67
CA PRO A 424 1.08 -3.13 60.49
C PRO A 424 0.23 -3.22 59.21
N GLU A 425 -1.08 -3.05 59.40
CA GLU A 425 -2.02 -2.63 58.36
C GLU A 425 -1.74 -1.21 57.87
N LEU A 426 -2.19 -0.95 56.64
CA LEU A 426 -2.40 0.37 56.05
C LEU A 426 -3.27 1.28 56.95
N GLN A 427 -2.96 2.57 57.01
CA GLN A 427 -3.89 3.63 56.54
C GLN A 427 -3.26 5.05 56.55
N HIS A 428 -3.49 5.73 55.42
CA HIS A 428 -3.52 7.16 55.12
C HIS A 428 -2.87 8.20 56.05
N LYS A 429 -1.99 9.02 55.44
CA LYS A 429 -2.10 10.49 55.48
C LYS A 429 -1.39 11.17 54.30
N ALA A 430 -1.93 12.32 53.94
CA ALA A 430 -1.72 13.08 52.71
C ALA A 430 -0.58 14.10 52.78
N TYR A 431 -0.04 14.42 51.59
CA TYR A 431 0.52 15.68 51.07
C TYR A 431 1.54 16.52 51.89
N GLN A 432 2.76 16.66 51.35
CA GLN A 432 3.36 17.89 50.75
C GLN A 432 4.81 17.59 50.33
N VAL A 433 5.14 17.62 49.03
CA VAL A 433 5.85 18.68 48.28
C VAL A 433 7.17 19.12 48.92
N ASP A 434 8.31 18.73 48.34
CA ASP A 434 9.26 19.70 47.78
C ASP A 434 10.35 19.07 46.89
N SER A 435 10.87 19.97 46.06
CA SER A 435 11.69 19.90 44.86
C SER A 435 13.15 19.46 44.99
N GLU A 436 13.65 18.98 43.83
CA GLU A 436 15.00 19.19 43.26
C GLU A 436 16.22 18.52 43.94
N LYS A 437 16.82 17.54 43.25
CA LYS A 437 17.96 17.82 42.36
C LYS A 437 18.41 16.61 41.52
N GLU A 438 18.71 16.95 40.27
CA GLU A 438 19.48 16.28 39.22
C GLU A 438 20.52 15.25 39.68
N THR A 439 20.69 14.13 38.98
CA THR A 439 21.76 13.99 37.96
C THR A 439 21.59 12.72 37.09
N SER A 440 21.70 12.92 35.77
CA SER A 440 22.18 12.03 34.68
C SER A 440 21.61 10.61 34.50
N MET A 441 20.71 10.47 33.53
CA MET A 441 20.48 9.25 32.74
C MET A 441 21.08 9.43 31.35
N ASP A 442 21.91 8.48 30.91
CA ASP A 442 22.20 8.19 29.51
C ASP A 442 21.44 6.88 29.16
N PRO A 443 20.56 6.83 28.14
CA PRO A 443 19.84 5.61 27.80
C PRO A 443 20.53 4.84 26.67
N GLN A 444 20.88 3.58 26.96
CA GLN A 444 21.06 2.57 25.92
C GLN A 444 19.78 2.37 25.10
N GLU A 445 19.98 2.45 23.80
CA GLU A 445 19.03 2.37 22.70
C GLU A 445 18.39 0.97 22.60
N LYS A 446 17.05 0.93 22.55
CA LYS A 446 16.27 -0.28 22.23
C LYS A 446 16.08 -0.39 20.72
N ASP A 447 16.41 -1.58 20.21
CA ASP A 447 16.07 -2.10 18.88
C ASP A 447 14.59 -1.88 18.52
N ASN A 448 14.35 -1.35 17.31
CA ASN A 448 13.11 -1.52 16.57
C ASN A 448 13.43 -2.04 15.16
N ASP A 449 13.60 -3.36 15.08
CA ASP A 449 13.87 -4.09 13.85
C ASP A 449 12.57 -4.28 13.06
N SER A 450 12.34 -3.44 12.05
CA SER A 450 11.10 -3.43 11.26
C SER A 450 11.04 -4.60 10.25
N MET A 451 9.84 -5.18 10.06
CA MET A 451 9.53 -6.28 9.12
C MET A 451 10.10 -6.11 7.69
N ALA A 452 10.38 -4.89 7.27
CA ALA A 452 11.00 -4.57 5.98
C ALA A 452 12.46 -5.05 5.88
N SER A 453 13.23 -5.03 6.97
CA SER A 453 14.63 -5.50 7.00
C SER A 453 14.73 -7.01 6.76
N ARG A 454 13.79 -7.78 7.33
CA ARG A 454 13.70 -9.25 7.18
C ARG A 454 13.35 -9.68 5.76
N LEU A 455 12.47 -8.96 5.06
CA LEU A 455 12.10 -9.27 3.67
C LEU A 455 13.24 -8.97 2.68
N LEU A 456 14.03 -7.93 2.93
CA LEU A 456 15.21 -7.59 2.13
C LEU A 456 16.34 -8.61 2.30
N ALA A 457 16.55 -9.11 3.52
CA ALA A 457 17.53 -10.17 3.80
C ALA A 457 17.15 -11.50 3.13
N ALA A 458 15.86 -11.85 3.10
CA ALA A 458 15.37 -13.05 2.42
C ALA A 458 15.52 -12.96 0.89
N LYS A 459 15.31 -11.78 0.29
CA LYS A 459 15.45 -11.57 -1.16
C LYS A 459 16.91 -11.63 -1.63
N ARG A 460 17.88 -11.23 -0.79
CA ARG A 460 19.32 -11.34 -1.10
C ARG A 460 19.84 -12.78 -1.08
N LYS A 461 19.21 -13.68 -0.32
CA LYS A 461 19.62 -15.10 -0.25
C LYS A 461 19.18 -15.96 -1.44
N ASN A 462 18.24 -15.48 -2.27
CA ASN A 462 17.60 -16.29 -3.31
C ASN A 462 17.97 -15.91 -4.76
N LYS A 463 19.13 -15.26 -4.97
CA LYS A 463 19.62 -14.97 -6.32
C LYS A 463 20.50 -16.14 -6.81
N PRO A 464 20.18 -16.80 -7.93
CA PRO A 464 21.05 -17.83 -8.51
C PRO A 464 22.34 -17.18 -9.03
N LYS A 465 23.48 -17.82 -8.75
CA LYS A 465 24.80 -17.45 -9.30
C LYS A 465 24.75 -17.61 -10.82
N SER A 466 25.05 -16.55 -11.56
CA SER A 466 25.55 -16.64 -12.95
C SER A 466 27.06 -16.78 -12.92
#